data_AF-A0A1S3EJ63-F1
#
_entry.id   AF-A0A1S3EJ63-F1
#
_cell.length_a   1.000
_cell.length_b   1.000
_cell.length_c   1.000
_cell.angle_alpha   90.00
_cell.angle_beta   90.00
_cell.angle_gamma   90.00
#
_symmetry.space_group_name_H-M   'P 1'
#
loop_
_entity.id
_entity.type
_entity.pdbx_description
1 polymer ?
#
loop_
_entity_poly.entity_id
_entity_poly.type
_entity_poly.pdbx_seq_one_letter_code
_entity_poly.pdbx_strand_id
1 'polypeptide(L)'
;MFSHLPSLQLLLLNSNSFTVIRDDAFAGLFHLEYLFIEGNKIETISRNAFRGLRDLTHLSLANNHIKALPRDVFSDLDSLIELDLRGNKFECDCKAKWLYLWLKMTNSTVSDVLCIGPPEYQEKKLNDVSSFDYECTTTDFVVHQTLPYQSVSVDTFNSKNDVYVAIAQPSMENCMVLEWDHIEMNFRSYDNITGQSIVGCKAILIDDQVFVVVAQLFGGSHIYKYDDSWTKFVKFQDIEVSRISKPNDIELFQIEDETFFIIADSSKAGLSTVYKWNGKGFYSYQSLHEWFRDTDAEFVDIEGKSHLILSSRSQVPIILQWNKSSKKFVPYGDIPNMEDVLAVKSFRMQNTLYLSLTRFIGDSRVMQWNSKQFVEVQALPSRGAMTLQPFSFKDNHYLALGSDYTFSQIYQWDKEKQLFKKFKEIYVQAPRSFTAVSTDRRDFFFASSFKGKTKIFEHIIVDLSL
;
A
#
# COMPACT_ATOMS: atom_id res chain seq x y z
N MET A 1 -25.18 24.76 30.07
CA MET A 1 -26.17 25.88 30.02
C MET A 1 -27.36 25.59 30.92
N PHE A 2 -27.90 24.37 30.92
CA PHE A 2 -29.10 24.00 31.70
C PHE A 2 -28.83 23.39 33.08
N SER A 3 -27.58 23.38 33.53
CA SER A 3 -27.14 22.77 34.79
C SER A 3 -27.79 23.34 36.06
N HIS A 4 -28.41 24.52 35.96
CA HIS A 4 -29.14 25.16 37.05
C HIS A 4 -30.66 24.91 37.00
N LEU A 5 -31.15 24.05 36.10
CA LEU A 5 -32.56 23.73 35.90
C LEU A 5 -32.84 22.22 36.11
N PRO A 6 -32.49 21.64 37.28
CA PRO A 6 -32.54 20.18 37.47
C PRO A 6 -33.96 19.58 37.41
N SER A 7 -34.99 20.38 37.64
CA SER A 7 -36.40 19.96 37.63
C SER A 7 -37.09 20.13 36.27
N LEU A 8 -36.35 20.47 35.21
CA LEU A 8 -36.94 20.68 33.88
C LEU A 8 -37.39 19.35 33.28
N GLN A 9 -38.67 19.26 32.91
CA GLN A 9 -39.27 18.05 32.30
C GLN A 9 -39.45 18.15 30.79
N LEU A 10 -39.60 19.37 30.25
CA LEU A 10 -39.84 19.61 28.84
C LEU A 10 -38.97 20.76 28.33
N LEU A 11 -38.27 20.53 27.21
CA LEU A 11 -37.43 21.53 26.56
C LEU A 11 -37.72 21.58 25.05
N LEU A 12 -38.08 22.78 24.56
CA LEU A 12 -38.33 23.06 23.15
C LEU A 12 -37.26 24.00 22.61
N LEU A 13 -36.60 23.59 21.52
CA LEU A 13 -35.55 24.35 20.85
C LEU A 13 -35.84 24.49 19.35
N ASN A 14 -37.11 24.59 18.98
CA ASN A 14 -37.57 24.53 17.59
C ASN A 14 -37.31 25.81 16.79
N SER A 15 -37.10 25.66 15.47
CA SER A 15 -36.99 26.76 14.50
C SER A 15 -35.90 27.79 14.83
N ASN A 16 -34.77 27.34 15.37
CA ASN A 16 -33.58 28.17 15.54
C ASN A 16 -32.57 27.91 14.40
N SER A 17 -31.32 28.36 14.60
CA SER A 17 -30.22 28.20 13.63
C SER A 17 -29.05 27.42 14.22
N PHE A 18 -29.33 26.45 15.10
CA PHE A 18 -28.29 25.58 15.64
C PHE A 18 -27.75 24.67 14.53
N THR A 19 -26.43 24.53 14.50
CA THR A 19 -25.72 23.67 13.54
C THR A 19 -25.08 22.45 14.20
N VAL A 20 -24.81 22.51 15.51
CA VAL A 20 -24.13 21.46 16.27
C VAL A 20 -24.76 21.30 17.65
N ILE A 21 -24.96 20.05 18.08
CA ILE A 21 -25.18 19.71 19.50
C ILE A 21 -23.87 19.11 20.03
N ARG A 22 -23.22 19.82 20.97
CA ARG A 22 -21.95 19.39 21.56
C ARG A 22 -22.15 18.38 22.69
N ASP A 23 -21.06 17.73 23.09
CA ASP A 23 -21.03 16.89 24.29
C ASP A 23 -21.60 17.65 25.49
N ASP A 24 -22.41 16.97 26.30
CA ASP A 24 -22.98 17.49 27.54
C ASP A 24 -23.86 18.73 27.39
N ALA A 25 -24.40 18.99 26.21
CA ALA A 25 -25.27 20.13 25.97
C ALA A 25 -26.44 20.22 26.98
N PHE A 26 -26.94 19.06 27.41
CA PHE A 26 -28.09 18.90 28.33
C PHE A 26 -27.70 18.38 29.72
N ALA A 27 -26.42 18.46 30.11
CA ALA A 27 -25.97 17.98 31.41
C ALA A 27 -26.70 18.68 32.58
N GLY A 28 -27.08 17.88 33.57
CA GLY A 28 -27.83 18.33 34.76
C GLY A 28 -29.36 18.24 34.63
N LEU A 29 -29.89 17.90 33.46
CA LEU A 29 -31.32 17.74 33.21
C LEU A 29 -31.79 16.29 33.48
N PHE A 30 -31.63 15.83 34.72
CA PHE A 30 -31.87 14.44 35.08
C PHE A 30 -33.33 13.98 34.97
N HIS A 31 -34.28 14.92 35.09
CA HIS A 31 -35.73 14.66 35.03
C HIS A 31 -36.38 15.08 33.71
N LEU A 32 -35.58 15.29 32.66
CA LEU A 32 -36.11 15.70 31.36
C LEU A 32 -36.78 14.52 30.67
N GLU A 33 -38.06 14.67 30.38
CA GLU A 33 -38.90 13.65 29.73
C GLU A 33 -39.11 13.93 28.24
N TYR A 34 -39.19 15.22 27.86
CA TYR A 34 -39.50 15.66 26.50
C TYR A 34 -38.43 16.63 25.97
N LEU A 35 -37.77 16.27 24.87
CA LEU A 35 -36.78 17.11 24.21
C LEU A 35 -37.09 17.23 22.72
N PHE A 36 -37.53 18.41 22.29
CA PHE A 36 -37.83 18.67 20.87
C PHE A 36 -36.88 19.74 20.33
N ILE A 37 -36.12 19.37 19.29
CA ILE A 37 -35.13 20.20 18.62
C ILE A 37 -35.41 20.15 17.11
N GLU A 38 -36.55 20.68 16.70
CA GLU A 38 -37.08 20.52 15.35
C GLU A 38 -36.83 21.74 14.46
N GLY A 39 -36.69 21.54 13.15
CA GLY A 39 -36.63 22.66 12.19
C GLY A 39 -35.40 23.55 12.36
N ASN A 40 -34.28 22.98 12.81
CA ASN A 40 -32.99 23.67 12.93
C ASN A 40 -32.08 23.34 11.73
N LYS A 41 -30.80 23.72 11.82
CA LYS A 41 -29.78 23.45 10.80
C LYS A 41 -28.72 22.47 11.31
N ILE A 42 -29.11 21.55 12.20
CA ILE A 42 -28.16 20.66 12.86
C ILE A 42 -27.60 19.67 11.84
N GLU A 43 -26.29 19.71 11.66
CA GLU A 43 -25.54 18.81 10.78
C GLU A 43 -24.73 17.79 11.57
N THR A 44 -24.26 18.18 12.77
CA THR A 44 -23.38 17.36 13.61
C THR A 44 -23.90 17.27 15.03
N ILE A 45 -23.89 16.06 15.58
CA ILE A 45 -24.17 15.78 17.00
C ILE A 45 -22.93 15.07 17.54
N SER A 46 -22.46 15.49 18.72
CA SER A 46 -21.32 14.83 19.39
C SER A 46 -21.77 13.57 20.11
N ARG A 47 -20.83 12.63 20.34
CA ARG A 47 -21.13 11.29 20.88
C ARG A 47 -21.85 11.33 22.22
N ASN A 48 -21.50 12.28 23.10
CA ASN A 48 -22.06 12.42 24.43
C ASN A 48 -23.09 13.55 24.52
N ALA A 49 -23.73 13.91 23.41
CA ALA A 49 -24.68 15.02 23.38
C ALA A 49 -25.86 14.84 24.35
N PHE A 50 -26.40 13.61 24.45
CA PHE A 50 -27.56 13.27 25.29
C PHE A 50 -27.18 12.49 26.56
N ARG A 51 -25.91 12.56 26.96
CA ARG A 51 -25.39 11.83 28.12
C ARG A 51 -26.18 12.18 29.39
N GLY A 52 -26.57 11.14 30.14
CA GLY A 52 -27.27 11.27 31.41
C GLY A 52 -28.77 11.57 31.35
N LEU A 53 -29.39 11.66 30.16
CA LEU A 53 -30.84 11.89 30.00
C LEU A 53 -31.66 10.59 30.15
N ARG A 54 -31.55 9.94 31.31
CA ARG A 54 -32.13 8.60 31.55
C ARG A 54 -33.66 8.57 31.63
N ASP A 55 -34.28 9.68 32.05
CA ASP A 55 -35.73 9.83 32.17
C ASP A 55 -36.39 10.26 30.84
N LEU A 56 -35.60 10.46 29.76
CA LEU A 56 -36.11 10.98 28.50
C LEU A 56 -36.99 9.94 27.79
N THR A 57 -38.25 10.31 27.54
CA THR A 57 -39.25 9.45 26.89
C THR A 57 -39.49 9.83 25.43
N HIS A 58 -39.40 11.12 25.09
CA HIS A 58 -39.64 11.60 23.73
C HIS A 58 -38.50 12.50 23.27
N LEU A 59 -37.83 12.10 22.19
CA LEU A 59 -36.79 12.88 21.53
C LEU A 59 -37.18 13.16 20.08
N SER A 60 -37.25 14.43 19.72
CA SER A 60 -37.41 14.83 18.32
C SER A 60 -36.22 15.64 17.81
N LEU A 61 -35.62 15.15 16.73
CA LEU A 61 -34.60 15.81 15.91
C LEU A 61 -35.11 16.05 14.49
N ALA A 62 -36.44 16.09 14.32
CA ALA A 62 -37.08 16.18 13.01
C ALA A 62 -36.71 17.47 12.25
N ASN A 63 -36.71 17.37 10.92
CA ASN A 63 -36.49 18.49 10.00
C ASN A 63 -35.18 19.25 10.28
N ASN A 64 -34.10 18.51 10.49
CA ASN A 64 -32.74 19.02 10.58
C ASN A 64 -31.93 18.65 9.32
N HIS A 65 -30.62 18.82 9.39
CA HIS A 65 -29.69 18.54 8.28
C HIS A 65 -28.72 17.41 8.65
N ILE A 66 -29.15 16.50 9.54
CA ILE A 66 -28.28 15.43 10.07
C ILE A 66 -27.99 14.45 8.95
N LYS A 67 -26.69 14.21 8.73
CA LYS A 67 -26.19 13.24 7.75
C LYS A 67 -25.84 11.89 8.37
N ALA A 68 -25.32 11.91 9.58
CA ALA A 68 -25.00 10.73 10.35
C ALA A 68 -25.14 11.04 11.84
N LEU A 69 -25.48 10.03 12.63
CA LEU A 69 -25.47 10.11 14.08
C LEU A 69 -24.24 9.34 14.59
N PRO A 70 -23.54 9.84 15.61
CA PRO A 70 -22.40 9.13 16.17
C PRO A 70 -22.86 7.86 16.89
N ARG A 71 -21.99 6.84 16.87
CA ARG A 71 -22.27 5.56 17.53
C ARG A 71 -22.54 5.75 19.02
N ASP A 72 -23.54 5.04 19.52
CA ASP A 72 -23.95 5.01 20.94
C ASP A 72 -24.52 6.33 21.47
N VAL A 73 -24.90 7.28 20.59
CA VAL A 73 -25.48 8.57 21.02
C VAL A 73 -26.78 8.44 21.83
N PHE A 74 -27.45 7.29 21.73
CA PHE A 74 -28.67 6.95 22.47
C PHE A 74 -28.43 5.99 23.65
N SER A 75 -27.17 5.70 24.00
CA SER A 75 -26.83 4.65 24.98
C SER A 75 -27.36 4.91 26.40
N ASP A 76 -27.50 6.17 26.80
CA ASP A 76 -28.02 6.57 28.12
C ASP A 76 -29.53 6.85 28.13
N LEU A 77 -30.24 6.67 27.00
CA LEU A 77 -31.66 6.96 26.86
C LEU A 77 -32.53 5.75 27.23
N ASP A 78 -32.39 5.27 28.46
CA ASP A 78 -33.00 4.02 28.95
C ASP A 78 -34.54 4.02 28.88
N SER A 79 -35.16 5.20 29.00
CA SER A 79 -36.63 5.37 29.04
C SER A 79 -37.26 5.77 27.69
N LEU A 80 -36.50 5.74 26.59
CA LEU A 80 -36.94 6.29 25.32
C LEU A 80 -38.12 5.50 24.72
N ILE A 81 -39.24 6.19 24.50
CA ILE A 81 -40.47 5.64 23.92
C ILE A 81 -40.60 6.07 22.46
N GLU A 82 -40.36 7.34 22.16
CA GLU A 82 -40.52 7.90 20.81
C GLU A 82 -39.27 8.65 20.36
N LEU A 83 -38.80 8.32 19.15
CA LEU A 83 -37.69 9.00 18.48
C LEU A 83 -38.12 9.47 17.09
N ASP A 84 -38.08 10.79 16.88
CA ASP A 84 -38.41 11.39 15.59
C ASP A 84 -37.15 11.92 14.88
N LEU A 85 -36.83 11.31 13.74
CA LEU A 85 -35.69 11.59 12.87
C LEU A 85 -36.13 12.03 11.47
N ARG A 86 -37.43 12.20 11.19
CA ARG A 86 -37.94 12.50 9.85
C ARG A 86 -37.37 13.83 9.31
N GLY A 87 -37.29 13.95 7.99
CA GLY A 87 -36.85 15.21 7.35
C GLY A 87 -35.35 15.52 7.51
N ASN A 88 -34.54 14.54 7.92
CA ASN A 88 -33.07 14.62 7.89
C ASN A 88 -32.49 14.08 6.58
N LYS A 89 -31.16 14.13 6.44
CA LYS A 89 -30.43 13.83 5.20
C LYS A 89 -29.43 12.70 5.40
N PHE A 90 -29.89 11.55 5.87
CA PHE A 90 -29.01 10.46 6.28
C PHE A 90 -28.24 9.83 5.11
N GLU A 91 -26.91 9.85 5.21
CA GLU A 91 -26.01 9.09 4.35
C GLU A 91 -25.94 7.67 4.91
N CYS A 92 -26.55 6.70 4.23
CA CYS A 92 -26.69 5.32 4.67
C CYS A 92 -25.48 4.48 4.22
N ASP A 93 -24.29 4.94 4.61
CA ASP A 93 -23.02 4.25 4.44
C ASP A 93 -22.61 3.47 5.71
N CYS A 94 -21.35 3.00 5.79
CA CYS A 94 -20.84 2.25 6.93
C CYS A 94 -21.11 2.91 8.30
N LYS A 95 -21.15 4.24 8.39
CA LYS A 95 -21.40 4.97 9.64
C LYS A 95 -22.85 4.86 10.11
N ALA A 96 -23.79 4.56 9.21
CA ALA A 96 -25.19 4.33 9.54
C ALA A 96 -25.47 2.90 10.03
N LYS A 97 -24.49 1.98 9.94
CA LYS A 97 -24.66 0.57 10.30
C LYS A 97 -25.14 0.38 11.75
N TRP A 98 -24.58 1.13 12.70
CA TRP A 98 -25.00 1.01 14.09
C TRP A 98 -26.47 1.47 14.27
N LEU A 99 -26.89 2.52 13.56
CA LEU A 99 -28.25 3.04 13.63
C LEU A 99 -29.22 2.03 13.02
N TYR A 100 -28.86 1.42 11.89
CA TYR A 100 -29.61 0.31 11.29
C TYR A 100 -29.82 -0.83 12.29
N LEU A 101 -28.76 -1.29 12.95
CA LEU A 101 -28.84 -2.36 13.95
C LEU A 101 -29.68 -1.94 15.17
N TRP A 102 -29.50 -0.71 15.64
CA TRP A 102 -30.27 -0.17 16.76
C TRP A 102 -31.77 -0.09 16.44
N LEU A 103 -32.15 0.35 15.24
CA LEU A 103 -33.56 0.39 14.78
C LEU A 103 -34.23 -0.99 14.77
N LYS A 104 -33.45 -2.06 14.55
CA LYS A 104 -33.95 -3.45 14.59
C LYS A 104 -34.13 -4.00 16.00
N MET A 105 -33.41 -3.46 16.97
CA MET A 105 -33.36 -3.98 18.34
C MET A 105 -34.15 -3.13 19.33
N THR A 106 -34.36 -1.85 19.04
CA THR A 106 -35.03 -0.93 19.96
C THR A 106 -36.53 -1.25 20.09
N ASN A 107 -37.06 -1.02 21.29
CA ASN A 107 -38.50 -1.08 21.56
C ASN A 107 -39.19 0.28 21.35
N SER A 108 -38.41 1.35 21.14
CA SER A 108 -38.95 2.69 20.89
C SER A 108 -39.65 2.74 19.53
N THR A 109 -40.71 3.55 19.43
CA THR A 109 -41.32 3.90 18.14
C THR A 109 -40.44 4.94 17.46
N VAL A 110 -39.94 4.62 16.26
CA VAL A 110 -39.03 5.49 15.51
C VAL A 110 -39.65 5.88 14.18
N SER A 111 -39.59 7.17 13.83
CA SER A 111 -40.03 7.66 12.51
C SER A 111 -39.22 7.05 11.36
N ASP A 112 -39.75 7.08 10.14
CA ASP A 112 -39.02 6.66 8.94
C ASP A 112 -37.70 7.44 8.74
N VAL A 113 -36.59 6.71 8.69
CA VAL A 113 -35.26 7.25 8.38
C VAL A 113 -34.98 7.03 6.89
N LEU A 114 -35.10 8.10 6.09
CA LEU A 114 -34.86 8.06 4.64
C LEU A 114 -33.39 8.30 4.31
N CYS A 115 -32.84 7.44 3.45
CA CYS A 115 -31.47 7.52 2.97
C CYS A 115 -31.36 8.47 1.77
N ILE A 116 -30.38 9.37 1.78
CA ILE A 116 -30.07 10.24 0.62
C ILE A 116 -28.97 9.67 -0.28
N GLY A 117 -28.27 8.63 0.18
CA GLY A 117 -27.20 7.95 -0.53
C GLY A 117 -26.64 6.78 0.31
N PRO A 118 -25.75 5.95 -0.25
CA PRO A 118 -25.27 5.92 -1.64
C PRO A 118 -26.39 5.57 -2.65
N PRO A 119 -26.16 5.64 -3.98
CA PRO A 119 -27.21 5.46 -5.00
C PRO A 119 -28.06 4.20 -4.86
N GLU A 120 -27.49 3.11 -4.32
CA GLU A 120 -28.21 1.87 -4.03
C GLU A 120 -29.34 2.02 -2.99
N TYR A 121 -29.18 2.95 -2.04
CA TYR A 121 -30.09 3.19 -0.92
C TYR A 121 -30.85 4.50 -1.03
N GLN A 122 -30.60 5.31 -2.05
CA GLN A 122 -31.29 6.58 -2.24
C GLN A 122 -32.82 6.39 -2.21
N GLU A 123 -33.49 7.21 -1.40
CA GLU A 123 -34.94 7.20 -1.14
C GLU A 123 -35.49 5.94 -0.45
N LYS A 124 -34.64 4.98 -0.07
CA LYS A 124 -35.04 3.84 0.74
C LYS A 124 -35.10 4.20 2.22
N LYS A 125 -35.99 3.54 2.95
CA LYS A 125 -36.05 3.60 4.41
C LYS A 125 -34.99 2.70 5.00
N LEU A 126 -34.17 3.21 5.91
CA LEU A 126 -33.08 2.46 6.55
C LEU A 126 -33.61 1.20 7.25
N ASN A 127 -34.78 1.28 7.89
CA ASN A 127 -35.39 0.12 8.56
C ASN A 127 -35.89 -0.95 7.57
N ASP A 128 -36.20 -0.60 6.32
CA ASP A 128 -36.71 -1.57 5.33
C ASP A 128 -35.58 -2.24 4.54
N VAL A 129 -34.33 -1.84 4.78
CA VAL A 129 -33.16 -2.48 4.17
C VAL A 129 -33.01 -3.91 4.71
N SER A 130 -33.09 -4.89 3.80
CA SER A 130 -33.04 -6.32 4.13
C SER A 130 -31.71 -6.76 4.73
N SER A 131 -30.61 -6.20 4.23
CA SER A 131 -29.27 -6.42 4.76
C SER A 131 -28.41 -5.17 4.55
N PHE A 132 -27.64 -4.84 5.58
CA PHE A 132 -26.61 -3.81 5.53
C PHE A 132 -25.26 -4.46 5.24
N ASP A 133 -25.18 -5.19 4.12
CA ASP A 133 -24.05 -6.04 3.73
C ASP A 133 -22.87 -5.23 3.14
N TYR A 134 -22.57 -4.07 3.73
CA TYR A 134 -21.23 -3.54 3.58
C TYR A 134 -20.31 -4.36 4.48
N GLU A 135 -19.28 -4.95 3.87
CA GLU A 135 -18.01 -5.13 4.58
C GLU A 135 -17.54 -3.73 4.95
N CYS A 136 -17.94 -3.27 6.15
CA CYS A 136 -17.52 -1.98 6.70
C CYS A 136 -16.04 -2.00 7.11
N THR A 137 -15.22 -2.78 6.42
CA THR A 137 -13.80 -2.90 6.64
C THR A 137 -13.13 -2.41 5.36
N THR A 138 -12.40 -1.33 5.47
CA THR A 138 -11.42 -0.93 4.45
C THR A 138 -10.03 -1.25 4.94
N THR A 139 -9.03 -0.84 4.18
CA THR A 139 -7.64 -0.91 4.59
C THR A 139 -7.07 0.50 4.72
N ASP A 140 -5.93 0.63 5.38
CA ASP A 140 -5.14 1.86 5.34
C ASP A 140 -3.65 1.55 5.48
N PHE A 141 -2.81 2.51 5.09
CA PHE A 141 -1.38 2.49 5.31
C PHE A 141 -0.96 3.55 6.34
N VAL A 142 -0.48 3.11 7.50
CA VAL A 142 -0.05 3.99 8.59
C VAL A 142 1.46 3.89 8.77
N VAL A 143 2.13 4.99 9.12
CA VAL A 143 3.58 4.95 9.38
C VAL A 143 3.81 4.13 10.64
N HIS A 144 4.48 2.99 10.49
CA HIS A 144 4.83 2.10 11.58
C HIS A 144 6.19 2.48 12.19
N GLN A 145 7.20 2.69 11.34
CA GLN A 145 8.54 3.12 11.75
C GLN A 145 9.13 4.11 10.75
N THR A 146 10.02 4.96 11.24
CA THR A 146 10.84 5.85 10.41
C THR A 146 12.31 5.60 10.72
N LEU A 147 13.02 5.04 9.74
CA LEU A 147 14.42 4.73 9.85
C LEU A 147 15.24 6.01 9.62
N PRO A 148 16.22 6.37 10.49
CA PRO A 148 16.85 7.69 10.52
C PRO A 148 17.90 7.90 9.41
N TYR A 149 17.77 7.22 8.28
CA TYR A 149 18.77 7.17 7.22
C TYR A 149 18.14 7.08 5.83
N GLN A 150 18.96 7.36 4.83
CA GLN A 150 18.62 7.27 3.41
C GLN A 150 18.82 5.84 2.90
N SER A 151 18.10 5.47 1.84
CA SER A 151 18.32 4.22 1.11
C SER A 151 17.91 4.33 -0.36
N VAL A 152 18.41 3.41 -1.19
CA VAL A 152 18.12 3.36 -2.64
C VAL A 152 17.34 2.12 -3.04
N SER A 153 17.66 0.96 -2.49
CA SER A 153 16.95 -0.29 -2.75
C SER A 153 16.66 -1.02 -1.44
N VAL A 154 15.58 -1.79 -1.47
CA VAL A 154 15.10 -2.60 -0.35
C VAL A 154 14.66 -3.94 -0.91
N ASP A 155 15.17 -5.01 -0.36
CA ASP A 155 14.85 -6.39 -0.73
C ASP A 155 14.44 -7.16 0.53
N THR A 156 13.52 -8.11 0.40
CA THR A 156 13.01 -8.90 1.52
C THR A 156 13.27 -10.37 1.29
N PHE A 157 13.59 -11.10 2.35
CA PHE A 157 13.82 -12.53 2.28
C PHE A 157 13.46 -13.22 3.59
N ASN A 158 13.05 -14.49 3.49
CA ASN A 158 12.65 -15.29 4.64
C ASN A 158 13.69 -16.38 4.86
N SER A 159 14.21 -16.51 6.08
CA SER A 159 15.18 -17.56 6.43
C SER A 159 14.86 -18.12 7.81
N LYS A 160 14.88 -19.45 7.95
CA LYS A 160 14.61 -20.15 9.23
C LYS A 160 13.30 -19.71 9.92
N ASN A 161 12.26 -19.41 9.12
CA ASN A 161 10.95 -18.89 9.54
C ASN A 161 10.93 -17.44 10.07
N ASP A 162 12.03 -16.70 9.95
CA ASP A 162 12.06 -15.27 10.24
C ASP A 162 12.11 -14.43 8.96
N VAL A 163 11.66 -13.17 9.08
CA VAL A 163 11.60 -12.21 7.99
C VAL A 163 12.74 -11.21 8.14
N TYR A 164 13.50 -11.06 7.06
CA TYR A 164 14.64 -10.17 6.97
C TYR A 164 14.49 -9.18 5.82
N VAL A 165 15.09 -8.01 5.98
CA VAL A 165 15.06 -6.94 4.97
C VAL A 165 16.47 -6.41 4.74
N ALA A 166 16.96 -6.51 3.51
CA ALA A 166 18.24 -5.95 3.10
C ALA A 166 18.03 -4.55 2.49
N ILE A 167 18.78 -3.56 2.96
CA ILE A 167 18.63 -2.15 2.58
C ILE A 167 19.98 -1.60 2.11
N ALA A 168 20.04 -1.15 0.86
CA ALA A 168 21.22 -0.45 0.32
C ALA A 168 21.24 1.01 0.76
N GLN A 169 22.31 1.43 1.44
CA GLN A 169 22.49 2.80 1.94
C GLN A 169 23.77 3.42 1.37
N PRO A 170 23.70 4.12 0.22
CA PRO A 170 24.89 4.67 -0.42
C PRO A 170 25.66 5.66 0.47
N SER A 171 24.96 6.48 1.25
CA SER A 171 25.57 7.51 2.10
C SER A 171 26.18 6.97 3.40
N MET A 172 25.78 5.78 3.83
CA MET A 172 26.34 5.08 4.99
C MET A 172 27.36 4.01 4.60
N GLU A 173 27.62 3.84 3.29
CA GLU A 173 28.55 2.87 2.73
C GLU A 173 28.29 1.44 3.22
N ASN A 174 27.02 1.05 3.25
CA ASN A 174 26.65 -0.27 3.69
C ASN A 174 25.36 -0.82 3.09
N CYS A 175 25.22 -2.12 3.25
CA CYS A 175 23.99 -2.89 3.08
C CYS A 175 23.54 -3.34 4.47
N MET A 176 22.50 -2.70 4.99
CA MET A 176 21.94 -3.01 6.30
C MET A 176 20.98 -4.18 6.18
N VAL A 177 21.13 -5.20 7.02
CA VAL A 177 20.16 -6.28 7.16
C VAL A 177 19.35 -6.03 8.42
N LEU A 178 18.04 -5.98 8.28
CA LEU A 178 17.09 -5.90 9.38
C LEU A 178 16.43 -7.26 9.61
N GLU A 179 16.00 -7.51 10.84
CA GLU A 179 15.23 -8.68 11.25
C GLU A 179 13.93 -8.20 11.93
N TRP A 180 12.86 -8.95 11.76
CA TRP A 180 11.60 -8.73 12.47
C TRP A 180 11.68 -9.20 13.94
N ASP A 181 11.48 -8.29 14.89
CA ASP A 181 11.41 -8.60 16.32
C ASP A 181 9.97 -8.91 16.74
N HIS A 182 9.70 -10.18 17.07
CA HIS A 182 8.38 -10.66 17.48
C HIS A 182 7.92 -10.17 18.86
N ILE A 183 8.82 -9.61 19.68
CA ILE A 183 8.51 -9.10 21.03
C ILE A 183 8.22 -7.61 20.96
N GLU A 184 9.14 -6.83 20.39
CA GLU A 184 8.98 -5.38 20.25
C GLU A 184 8.07 -4.99 19.08
N MET A 185 7.74 -5.96 18.23
CA MET A 185 6.86 -5.79 17.07
C MET A 185 7.39 -4.71 16.11
N ASN A 186 8.71 -4.71 15.91
CA ASN A 186 9.46 -3.74 15.09
C ASN A 186 10.54 -4.42 14.22
N PHE A 187 11.23 -3.64 13.38
CA PHE A 187 12.34 -4.12 12.56
C PHE A 187 13.64 -3.62 13.18
N ARG A 188 14.49 -4.54 13.63
CA ARG A 188 15.76 -4.23 14.30
C ARG A 188 16.94 -4.49 13.37
N SER A 189 18.05 -3.80 13.62
CA SER A 189 19.31 -4.10 12.92
C SER A 189 19.80 -5.48 13.30
N TYR A 190 20.11 -6.29 12.29
CA TYR A 190 20.60 -7.66 12.44
C TYR A 190 22.08 -7.75 12.11
N ASP A 191 22.47 -7.30 10.91
CA ASP A 191 23.86 -7.27 10.48
C ASP A 191 24.11 -6.12 9.49
N ASN A 192 25.38 -5.81 9.25
CA ASN A 192 25.81 -4.70 8.45
C ASN A 192 26.97 -5.06 7.52
N ILE A 193 26.69 -5.14 6.21
CA ILE A 193 27.70 -5.44 5.19
C ILE A 193 28.26 -4.12 4.64
N THR A 194 29.51 -3.81 4.96
CA THR A 194 30.17 -2.57 4.50
C THR A 194 30.58 -2.62 3.03
N GLY A 195 30.39 -1.53 2.30
CA GLY A 195 30.85 -1.38 0.92
C GLY A 195 30.64 0.04 0.37
N GLN A 196 31.48 0.44 -0.57
CA GLN A 196 31.47 1.81 -1.09
C GLN A 196 30.35 2.01 -2.13
N SER A 197 29.53 3.05 -1.92
CA SER A 197 28.47 3.46 -2.86
C SER A 197 27.60 2.28 -3.32
N ILE A 198 27.05 1.54 -2.35
CA ILE A 198 26.16 0.40 -2.59
C ILE A 198 24.84 0.92 -3.18
N VAL A 199 24.41 0.33 -4.29
CA VAL A 199 23.17 0.67 -5.00
C VAL A 199 22.12 -0.44 -4.91
N GLY A 200 22.56 -1.69 -4.74
CA GLY A 200 21.72 -2.87 -4.74
C GLY A 200 22.14 -3.87 -3.68
N CYS A 201 21.16 -4.38 -2.93
CA CYS A 201 21.29 -5.50 -2.01
C CYS A 201 20.23 -6.53 -2.36
N LYS A 202 20.61 -7.60 -3.06
CA LYS A 202 19.66 -8.66 -3.46
C LYS A 202 19.96 -9.94 -2.70
N ALA A 203 19.03 -10.39 -1.89
CA ALA A 203 19.16 -11.66 -1.18
C ALA A 203 18.88 -12.83 -2.12
N ILE A 204 19.62 -13.93 -1.95
CA ILE A 204 19.46 -15.16 -2.71
C ILE A 204 19.49 -16.33 -1.73
N LEU A 205 18.48 -17.20 -1.80
CA LEU A 205 18.40 -18.40 -0.98
C LEU A 205 18.66 -19.64 -1.83
N ILE A 206 19.64 -20.45 -1.42
CA ILE A 206 20.00 -21.71 -2.06
C ILE A 206 20.30 -22.74 -0.97
N ASP A 207 19.58 -23.86 -0.95
CA ASP A 207 19.82 -24.98 -0.02
C ASP A 207 19.95 -24.53 1.45
N ASP A 208 19.00 -23.73 1.93
CA ASP A 208 18.97 -23.10 3.28
C ASP A 208 20.12 -22.12 3.59
N GLN A 209 20.99 -21.83 2.62
CA GLN A 209 22.03 -20.81 2.74
C GLN A 209 21.53 -19.47 2.20
N VAL A 210 21.88 -18.41 2.91
CA VAL A 210 21.54 -17.04 2.53
C VAL A 210 22.78 -16.36 1.94
N PHE A 211 22.63 -15.84 0.73
CA PHE A 211 23.60 -14.99 0.06
C PHE A 211 23.02 -13.59 -0.13
N VAL A 212 23.88 -12.58 -0.21
CA VAL A 212 23.50 -11.22 -0.58
C VAL A 212 24.44 -10.73 -1.68
N VAL A 213 23.88 -10.40 -2.83
CA VAL A 213 24.59 -9.71 -3.90
C VAL A 213 24.61 -8.22 -3.58
N VAL A 214 25.81 -7.67 -3.42
CA VAL A 214 26.05 -6.27 -3.10
C VAL A 214 26.64 -5.58 -4.33
N ALA A 215 25.79 -4.82 -5.03
CA ALA A 215 26.18 -4.04 -6.19
C ALA A 215 26.72 -2.67 -5.78
N GLN A 216 27.90 -2.31 -6.31
CA GLN A 216 28.63 -1.10 -5.95
C GLN A 216 29.07 -0.31 -7.17
N LEU A 217 29.01 1.02 -7.08
CA LEU A 217 29.52 1.92 -8.12
C LEU A 217 31.05 2.08 -8.09
N PHE A 218 31.69 1.73 -6.97
CA PHE A 218 33.13 1.81 -6.73
C PHE A 218 33.62 0.59 -5.96
N GLY A 219 34.85 0.13 -6.23
CA GLY A 219 35.46 -1.01 -5.53
C GLY A 219 35.00 -2.39 -6.00
N GLY A 220 34.23 -2.48 -7.09
CA GLY A 220 33.66 -3.72 -7.60
C GLY A 220 32.47 -4.22 -6.77
N SER A 221 31.63 -5.04 -7.39
CA SER A 221 30.48 -5.68 -6.72
C SER A 221 30.90 -7.03 -6.13
N HIS A 222 30.24 -7.47 -5.06
CA HIS A 222 30.62 -8.68 -4.32
C HIS A 222 29.38 -9.48 -3.91
N ILE A 223 29.58 -10.77 -3.62
CA ILE A 223 28.59 -11.65 -3.04
C ILE A 223 29.05 -11.98 -1.64
N TYR A 224 28.14 -11.85 -0.68
CA TYR A 224 28.34 -12.23 0.72
C TYR A 224 27.50 -13.47 1.03
N LYS A 225 27.98 -14.30 1.94
CA LYS A 225 27.27 -15.48 2.44
C LYS A 225 27.10 -15.35 3.95
N TYR A 226 25.92 -15.69 4.45
CA TYR A 226 25.69 -15.76 5.89
C TYR A 226 26.46 -16.94 6.50
N ASP A 227 27.23 -16.67 7.55
CA ASP A 227 27.99 -17.68 8.30
C ASP A 227 27.39 -17.83 9.71
N ASP A 228 26.74 -18.97 9.94
CA ASP A 228 26.13 -19.33 11.23
C ASP A 228 27.13 -19.32 12.40
N SER A 229 28.41 -19.59 12.15
CA SER A 229 29.44 -19.66 13.19
C SER A 229 29.79 -18.29 13.74
N TRP A 230 29.71 -17.26 12.89
CA TRP A 230 30.06 -15.88 13.21
C TRP A 230 28.84 -14.97 13.32
N THR A 231 27.65 -15.52 13.10
CA THR A 231 26.36 -14.82 13.08
C THR A 231 26.41 -13.54 12.27
N LYS A 232 27.02 -13.60 11.09
CA LYS A 232 27.20 -12.44 10.19
C LYS A 232 27.41 -12.86 8.75
N PHE A 233 27.26 -11.91 7.84
CA PHE A 233 27.62 -12.03 6.44
C PHE A 233 29.12 -11.86 6.23
N VAL A 234 29.73 -12.83 5.56
CA VAL A 234 31.14 -12.83 5.18
C VAL A 234 31.27 -12.77 3.66
N LYS A 235 32.29 -12.07 3.18
CA LYS A 235 32.54 -11.99 1.73
C LYS A 235 32.79 -13.39 1.19
N PHE A 236 31.99 -13.77 0.20
CA PHE A 236 31.99 -15.10 -0.41
C PHE A 236 32.64 -15.11 -1.78
N GLN A 237 32.35 -14.10 -2.61
CA GLN A 237 32.85 -14.06 -3.98
C GLN A 237 32.95 -12.62 -4.51
N ASP A 238 33.99 -12.32 -5.30
CA ASP A 238 34.08 -11.10 -6.12
C ASP A 238 33.29 -11.26 -7.43
N ILE A 239 32.55 -10.22 -7.84
CA ILE A 239 31.95 -10.15 -9.17
C ILE A 239 32.96 -9.56 -10.15
N GLU A 240 33.06 -10.16 -11.34
CA GLU A 240 34.04 -9.79 -12.36
C GLU A 240 33.90 -8.32 -12.80
N VAL A 241 34.84 -7.47 -12.37
CA VAL A 241 34.83 -6.01 -12.60
C VAL A 241 35.00 -5.65 -14.09
N SER A 242 35.56 -6.56 -14.91
CA SER A 242 35.72 -6.35 -16.35
C SER A 242 34.40 -6.19 -17.10
N ARG A 243 33.29 -6.72 -16.54
CA ARG A 243 31.96 -6.72 -17.18
C ARG A 243 31.01 -5.71 -16.58
N ILE A 244 31.08 -5.47 -15.27
CA ILE A 244 30.18 -4.57 -14.55
C ILE A 244 30.94 -3.29 -14.18
N SER A 245 30.43 -2.16 -14.65
CA SER A 245 30.99 -0.82 -14.42
C SER A 245 30.06 0.08 -13.61
N LYS A 246 28.77 0.17 -13.97
CA LYS A 246 27.78 1.02 -13.28
C LYS A 246 26.48 0.24 -13.06
N PRO A 247 26.48 -0.73 -12.12
CA PRO A 247 25.28 -1.47 -11.79
C PRO A 247 24.18 -0.52 -11.34
N ASN A 248 22.94 -0.76 -11.76
CA ASN A 248 21.78 0.05 -11.38
C ASN A 248 20.66 -0.79 -10.76
N ASP A 249 20.50 -2.03 -11.22
CA ASP A 249 19.44 -2.93 -10.78
C ASP A 249 19.95 -4.38 -10.72
N ILE A 250 19.35 -5.19 -9.85
CA ILE A 250 19.63 -6.62 -9.69
C ILE A 250 18.31 -7.38 -9.65
N GLU A 251 18.13 -8.30 -10.59
CA GLU A 251 16.93 -9.13 -10.65
C GLU A 251 17.30 -10.61 -10.46
N LEU A 252 16.56 -11.30 -9.59
CA LEU A 252 16.78 -12.71 -9.23
C LEU A 252 15.69 -13.54 -9.89
N PHE A 253 16.07 -14.63 -10.56
CA PHE A 253 15.10 -15.50 -11.21
C PHE A 253 15.57 -16.95 -11.28
N GLN A 254 14.62 -17.84 -11.51
CA GLN A 254 14.86 -19.26 -11.71
C GLN A 254 14.28 -19.70 -13.05
N ILE A 255 15.02 -20.55 -13.75
CA ILE A 255 14.57 -21.20 -14.98
C ILE A 255 14.80 -22.69 -14.78
N GLU A 256 13.71 -23.46 -14.80
CA GLU A 256 13.74 -24.86 -14.38
C GLU A 256 14.28 -24.94 -12.93
N ASP A 257 15.27 -25.77 -12.64
CA ASP A 257 15.87 -25.88 -11.30
C ASP A 257 17.17 -25.05 -11.16
N GLU A 258 17.46 -24.16 -12.12
CA GLU A 258 18.69 -23.38 -12.15
C GLU A 258 18.43 -21.94 -11.66
N THR A 259 19.26 -21.49 -10.71
CA THR A 259 19.18 -20.13 -10.15
C THR A 259 20.11 -19.17 -10.86
N PHE A 260 19.56 -18.02 -11.25
CA PHE A 260 20.26 -16.96 -11.95
C PHE A 260 19.97 -15.61 -11.32
N PHE A 261 20.89 -14.67 -11.46
CA PHE A 261 20.55 -13.26 -11.30
C PHE A 261 21.16 -12.47 -12.46
N ILE A 262 20.60 -11.30 -12.74
CA ILE A 262 21.16 -10.33 -13.68
C ILE A 262 21.50 -9.05 -12.95
N ILE A 263 22.61 -8.42 -13.34
CA ILE A 263 22.91 -7.05 -12.97
C ILE A 263 22.73 -6.20 -14.22
N ALA A 264 21.80 -5.23 -14.18
CA ALA A 264 21.64 -4.24 -15.22
C ALA A 264 22.72 -3.16 -15.08
N ASP A 265 23.45 -2.86 -16.16
CA ASP A 265 24.51 -1.86 -16.17
C ASP A 265 24.10 -0.60 -16.94
N SER A 266 24.15 0.53 -16.25
CA SER A 266 23.74 1.84 -16.76
C SER A 266 24.85 2.58 -17.55
N SER A 267 26.03 1.99 -17.65
CA SER A 267 27.13 2.51 -18.47
C SER A 267 27.18 1.85 -19.84
N LYS A 268 27.79 2.54 -20.81
CA LYS A 268 28.03 1.96 -22.14
C LYS A 268 29.18 0.95 -22.19
N ALA A 269 30.09 1.02 -21.20
CA ALA A 269 31.30 0.21 -21.16
C ALA A 269 31.08 -1.10 -20.41
N GLY A 270 30.21 -1.09 -19.41
CA GLY A 270 29.71 -2.29 -18.76
C GLY A 270 28.66 -3.00 -19.63
N LEU A 271 28.43 -4.25 -19.31
CA LEU A 271 27.47 -5.12 -19.97
C LEU A 271 26.51 -5.67 -18.94
N SER A 272 25.20 -5.52 -19.18
CA SER A 272 24.19 -6.20 -18.37
C SER A 272 24.44 -7.70 -18.45
N THR A 273 24.72 -8.34 -17.31
CA THR A 273 25.28 -9.69 -17.28
C THR A 273 24.44 -10.60 -16.40
N VAL A 274 24.02 -11.73 -16.97
CA VAL A 274 23.38 -12.84 -16.27
C VAL A 274 24.47 -13.71 -15.64
N TYR A 275 24.28 -14.06 -14.37
CA TYR A 275 25.12 -14.95 -13.60
C TYR A 275 24.32 -16.20 -13.23
N LYS A 276 25.00 -17.35 -13.23
CA LYS A 276 24.41 -18.66 -12.95
C LYS A 276 25.07 -19.31 -11.74
N TRP A 277 24.26 -19.89 -10.85
CA TRP A 277 24.73 -20.76 -9.78
C TRP A 277 25.25 -22.10 -10.34
N ASN A 278 26.44 -22.53 -9.92
CA ASN A 278 27.02 -23.82 -10.34
C ASN A 278 27.30 -24.79 -9.18
N GLY A 279 26.73 -24.54 -7.99
CA GLY A 279 26.99 -25.31 -6.76
C GLY A 279 28.15 -24.79 -5.91
N LYS A 280 29.01 -23.92 -6.45
CA LYS A 280 30.13 -23.30 -5.72
C LYS A 280 30.08 -21.79 -5.67
N GLY A 281 29.40 -21.16 -6.61
CA GLY A 281 29.36 -19.71 -6.75
C GLY A 281 28.55 -19.29 -7.96
N PHE A 282 28.50 -17.99 -8.20
CA PHE A 282 27.80 -17.39 -9.32
C PHE A 282 28.78 -16.93 -10.38
N TYR A 283 28.64 -17.43 -11.61
CA TYR A 283 29.59 -17.14 -12.69
C TYR A 283 28.85 -16.54 -13.88
N SER A 284 29.54 -15.65 -14.61
CA SER A 284 28.98 -15.02 -15.81
C SER A 284 28.51 -16.10 -16.79
N TYR A 285 27.26 -15.95 -17.23
CA TYR A 285 26.57 -16.91 -18.09
C TYR A 285 26.30 -16.31 -19.47
N GLN A 286 25.79 -15.07 -19.50
CA GLN A 286 25.48 -14.36 -20.72
C GLN A 286 25.54 -12.85 -20.49
N SER A 287 26.23 -12.13 -21.38
CA SER A 287 26.13 -10.66 -21.46
C SER A 287 25.05 -10.27 -22.46
N LEU A 288 24.33 -9.20 -22.16
CA LEU A 288 23.16 -8.72 -22.88
C LEU A 288 23.32 -7.23 -23.21
N HIS A 289 22.64 -6.83 -24.29
CA HIS A 289 22.41 -5.43 -24.65
C HIS A 289 23.68 -4.54 -24.68
N GLU A 290 24.69 -4.97 -25.44
CA GLU A 290 25.96 -4.27 -25.55
C GLU A 290 25.80 -2.81 -26.02
N TRP A 291 26.54 -1.88 -25.38
CA TRP A 291 26.56 -0.44 -25.68
C TRP A 291 25.31 0.36 -25.29
N PHE A 292 24.37 -0.27 -24.60
CA PHE A 292 23.19 0.39 -24.03
C PHE A 292 23.42 0.81 -22.59
N ARG A 293 22.49 1.60 -22.05
CA ARG A 293 22.52 2.08 -20.67
C ARG A 293 21.30 1.53 -19.96
N ASP A 294 21.40 0.28 -19.56
CA ASP A 294 20.29 -0.44 -18.95
C ASP A 294 20.06 0.08 -17.53
N THR A 295 18.81 0.40 -17.24
CA THR A 295 18.39 0.97 -15.97
C THR A 295 17.70 -0.06 -15.09
N ASP A 296 17.08 -1.07 -15.67
CA ASP A 296 16.31 -2.07 -14.93
C ASP A 296 16.18 -3.34 -15.75
N ALA A 297 16.18 -4.48 -15.07
CA ALA A 297 15.89 -5.78 -15.65
C ALA A 297 14.69 -6.42 -14.94
N GLU A 298 13.77 -6.96 -15.70
CA GLU A 298 12.58 -7.62 -15.15
C GLU A 298 12.43 -9.01 -15.74
N PHE A 299 12.40 -10.02 -14.88
CA PHE A 299 12.11 -11.39 -15.29
C PHE A 299 10.60 -11.60 -15.35
N VAL A 300 10.12 -12.19 -16.45
CA VAL A 300 8.70 -12.42 -16.64
C VAL A 300 8.44 -13.75 -17.35
N ASP A 301 7.50 -14.51 -16.81
CA ASP A 301 6.90 -15.63 -17.54
C ASP A 301 5.78 -15.10 -18.45
N ILE A 302 5.88 -15.35 -19.75
CA ILE A 302 4.84 -15.06 -20.73
C ILE A 302 4.41 -16.39 -21.34
N GLU A 303 3.19 -16.83 -21.02
CA GLU A 303 2.60 -18.06 -21.54
C GLU A 303 3.48 -19.30 -21.32
N GLY A 304 4.08 -19.44 -20.13
CA GLY A 304 4.92 -20.59 -19.77
C GLY A 304 6.33 -20.54 -20.38
N LYS A 305 6.74 -19.39 -20.92
CA LYS A 305 8.10 -19.15 -21.42
C LYS A 305 8.76 -18.03 -20.62
N SER A 306 9.98 -18.29 -20.19
CA SER A 306 10.82 -17.34 -19.48
C SER A 306 11.31 -16.23 -20.42
N HIS A 307 11.14 -14.99 -20.00
CA HIS A 307 11.61 -13.80 -20.69
C HIS A 307 12.33 -12.86 -19.72
N LEU A 308 13.19 -12.02 -20.27
CA LEU A 308 13.75 -10.84 -19.61
C LEU A 308 13.33 -9.60 -20.37
N ILE A 309 12.88 -8.58 -19.65
CA ILE A 309 12.64 -7.24 -20.18
C ILE A 309 13.77 -6.34 -19.68
N LEU A 310 14.43 -5.64 -20.59
CA LEU A 310 15.45 -4.65 -20.24
C LEU A 310 14.93 -3.25 -20.59
N SER A 311 15.00 -2.36 -19.60
CA SER A 311 14.74 -0.93 -19.78
C SER A 311 16.06 -0.20 -19.94
N SER A 312 16.14 0.75 -20.88
CA SER A 312 17.37 1.50 -21.13
C SER A 312 17.07 2.95 -21.46
N ARG A 313 18.01 3.84 -21.08
CA ARG A 313 17.83 5.28 -21.27
C ARG A 313 17.69 5.65 -22.76
N SER A 314 16.67 6.43 -23.08
CA SER A 314 16.34 6.93 -24.42
C SER A 314 16.12 5.83 -25.45
N GLN A 315 15.64 4.67 -25.00
CA GLN A 315 15.23 3.52 -25.81
C GLN A 315 13.85 3.03 -25.38
N VAL A 316 13.26 2.16 -26.18
CA VAL A 316 12.09 1.37 -25.80
C VAL A 316 12.53 0.12 -25.01
N PRO A 317 11.72 -0.41 -24.07
CA PRO A 317 12.00 -1.68 -23.43
C PRO A 317 12.10 -2.81 -24.46
N ILE A 318 13.15 -3.63 -24.35
CA ILE A 318 13.32 -4.81 -25.20
C ILE A 318 12.90 -6.07 -24.44
N ILE A 319 12.41 -7.05 -25.17
CA ILE A 319 12.00 -8.36 -24.65
C ILE A 319 12.95 -9.41 -25.22
N LEU A 320 13.57 -10.18 -24.33
CA LEU A 320 14.43 -11.30 -24.64
C LEU A 320 13.74 -12.59 -24.19
N GLN A 321 13.64 -13.60 -25.05
CA GLN A 321 13.05 -14.89 -24.70
C GLN A 321 14.14 -15.91 -24.43
N TRP A 322 13.97 -16.74 -23.41
CA TRP A 322 14.82 -17.90 -23.16
C TRP A 322 14.67 -18.95 -24.27
N ASN A 323 15.77 -19.25 -24.96
CA ASN A 323 15.83 -20.33 -25.93
C ASN A 323 16.29 -21.63 -25.25
N LYS A 324 15.40 -22.62 -25.17
CA LYS A 324 15.68 -23.91 -24.51
C LYS A 324 16.79 -24.72 -25.17
N SER A 325 17.02 -24.56 -26.47
CA SER A 325 18.05 -25.30 -27.22
C SER A 325 19.45 -24.73 -26.94
N SER A 326 19.61 -23.41 -27.08
CA SER A 326 20.89 -22.75 -26.81
C SER A 326 21.14 -22.47 -25.34
N LYS A 327 20.12 -22.61 -24.49
CA LYS A 327 20.09 -22.19 -23.08
C LYS A 327 20.56 -20.73 -22.93
N LYS A 328 20.04 -19.83 -23.77
CA LYS A 328 20.40 -18.41 -23.74
C LYS A 328 19.19 -17.55 -24.02
N PHE A 329 19.18 -16.34 -23.48
CA PHE A 329 18.24 -15.31 -23.89
C PHE A 329 18.56 -14.84 -25.31
N VAL A 330 17.55 -14.75 -26.15
CA VAL A 330 17.65 -14.25 -27.53
C VAL A 330 16.61 -13.16 -27.76
N PRO A 331 16.87 -12.20 -28.67
CA PRO A 331 15.89 -11.16 -29.01
C PRO A 331 14.54 -11.76 -29.40
N TYR A 332 13.46 -11.23 -28.82
CA TYR A 332 12.09 -11.64 -29.09
C TYR A 332 11.24 -10.50 -29.66
N GLY A 333 11.32 -9.32 -29.05
CA GLY A 333 10.56 -8.15 -29.47
C GLY A 333 10.86 -6.93 -28.60
N ASP A 334 9.98 -5.94 -28.65
CA ASP A 334 10.04 -4.73 -27.84
C ASP A 334 8.65 -4.35 -27.32
N ILE A 335 8.59 -3.33 -26.46
CA ILE A 335 7.35 -2.66 -26.08
C ILE A 335 7.30 -1.32 -26.83
N PRO A 336 6.59 -1.25 -27.97
CA PRO A 336 6.64 -0.09 -28.85
C PRO A 336 5.99 1.15 -28.22
N ASN A 337 6.37 2.33 -28.71
CA ASN A 337 5.83 3.63 -28.28
C ASN A 337 6.04 3.98 -26.80
N MET A 338 7.00 3.31 -26.14
CA MET A 338 7.35 3.51 -24.73
C MET A 338 8.83 3.87 -24.57
N GLU A 339 9.24 5.02 -25.10
CA GLU A 339 10.62 5.51 -24.93
C GLU A 339 10.90 5.98 -23.50
N ASP A 340 12.17 5.99 -23.07
CA ASP A 340 12.60 6.51 -21.75
C ASP A 340 11.86 5.88 -20.55
N VAL A 341 11.52 4.59 -20.65
CA VAL A 341 11.09 3.81 -19.49
C VAL A 341 12.30 3.56 -18.60
N LEU A 342 12.16 3.88 -17.32
CA LEU A 342 13.21 3.70 -16.31
C LEU A 342 13.22 2.28 -15.75
N ALA A 343 12.04 1.72 -15.51
CA ALA A 343 11.86 0.43 -14.87
C ALA A 343 10.55 -0.21 -15.30
N VAL A 344 10.56 -1.54 -15.39
CA VAL A 344 9.40 -2.39 -15.66
C VAL A 344 9.23 -3.30 -14.44
N LYS A 345 8.01 -3.42 -13.92
CA LYS A 345 7.71 -4.44 -12.91
C LYS A 345 6.50 -5.26 -13.34
N SER A 346 6.63 -6.58 -13.28
CA SER A 346 5.59 -7.51 -13.67
C SER A 346 4.73 -7.91 -12.47
N PHE A 347 3.45 -8.15 -12.72
CA PHE A 347 2.53 -8.66 -11.71
C PHE A 347 1.38 -9.41 -12.36
N ARG A 348 0.74 -10.29 -11.59
CA ARG A 348 -0.39 -11.09 -12.05
C ARG A 348 -1.61 -10.87 -11.18
N MET A 349 -2.76 -10.70 -11.83
CA MET A 349 -4.08 -10.65 -11.18
C MET A 349 -5.01 -11.61 -11.92
N GLN A 350 -5.67 -12.53 -11.21
CA GLN A 350 -6.58 -13.52 -11.83
C GLN A 350 -5.96 -14.24 -13.04
N ASN A 351 -4.70 -14.66 -12.92
CA ASN A 351 -3.90 -15.31 -13.96
C ASN A 351 -3.58 -14.45 -15.21
N THR A 352 -3.97 -13.18 -15.21
CA THR A 352 -3.63 -12.23 -16.26
C THR A 352 -2.32 -11.52 -15.92
N LEU A 353 -1.42 -11.43 -16.90
CA LEU A 353 -0.13 -10.76 -16.76
C LEU A 353 -0.26 -9.27 -17.07
N TYR A 354 0.25 -8.46 -16.16
CA TYR A 354 0.36 -7.02 -16.28
C TYR A 354 1.81 -6.57 -16.10
N LEU A 355 2.13 -5.41 -16.65
CA LEU A 355 3.37 -4.69 -16.40
C LEU A 355 3.06 -3.28 -15.92
N SER A 356 3.82 -2.77 -14.97
CA SER A 356 3.96 -1.34 -14.72
C SER A 356 5.22 -0.82 -15.40
N LEU A 357 5.09 0.27 -16.14
CA LEU A 357 6.19 0.94 -16.84
C LEU A 357 6.38 2.32 -16.22
N THR A 358 7.55 2.54 -15.62
CA THR A 358 7.87 3.78 -14.92
C THR A 358 8.54 4.78 -15.85
N ARG A 359 8.08 6.04 -15.89
CA ARG A 359 8.78 7.16 -16.53
C ARG A 359 9.02 8.29 -15.53
N PHE A 360 10.16 8.97 -15.66
CA PHE A 360 10.48 10.11 -14.79
C PHE A 360 9.47 11.26 -14.91
N ILE A 361 9.14 11.62 -16.15
CA ILE A 361 8.18 12.67 -16.52
C ILE A 361 7.29 12.16 -17.65
N GLY A 362 6.13 12.79 -17.83
CA GLY A 362 5.08 12.28 -18.71
C GLY A 362 4.19 11.32 -17.95
N ASP A 363 3.79 10.22 -18.58
CA ASP A 363 2.91 9.23 -17.97
C ASP A 363 3.59 7.88 -17.84
N SER A 364 3.59 7.33 -16.62
CA SER A 364 3.84 5.91 -16.37
C SER A 364 2.62 5.13 -16.81
N ARG A 365 2.79 3.84 -17.15
CA ARG A 365 1.69 3.06 -17.74
C ARG A 365 1.51 1.71 -17.08
N VAL A 366 0.28 1.25 -17.05
CA VAL A 366 -0.10 -0.13 -16.76
C VAL A 366 -0.46 -0.78 -18.09
N MET A 367 0.20 -1.89 -18.39
CA MET A 367 0.00 -2.67 -19.61
C MET A 367 -0.50 -4.07 -19.26
N GLN A 368 -1.28 -4.67 -20.14
CA GLN A 368 -1.77 -6.05 -20.03
C GLN A 368 -1.32 -6.87 -21.22
N TRP A 369 -0.95 -8.13 -21.01
CA TRP A 369 -0.68 -9.08 -22.09
C TRP A 369 -1.98 -9.57 -22.74
N ASN A 370 -2.11 -9.43 -24.07
CA ASN A 370 -3.33 -9.83 -24.80
C ASN A 370 -3.15 -11.04 -25.74
N SER A 371 -2.17 -11.92 -25.44
CA SER A 371 -1.69 -13.06 -26.27
C SER A 371 -0.77 -12.73 -27.44
N LYS A 372 -0.69 -11.46 -27.86
CA LYS A 372 0.22 -11.03 -28.94
C LYS A 372 1.24 -10.02 -28.47
N GLN A 373 0.80 -9.02 -27.71
CA GLN A 373 1.62 -7.91 -27.26
C GLN A 373 1.07 -7.33 -25.95
N PHE A 374 1.86 -6.46 -25.33
CA PHE A 374 1.39 -5.63 -24.24
C PHE A 374 0.52 -4.49 -24.79
N VAL A 375 -0.68 -4.34 -24.24
CA VAL A 375 -1.62 -3.27 -24.55
C VAL A 375 -1.85 -2.39 -23.34
N GLU A 376 -1.99 -1.09 -23.57
CA GLU A 376 -2.20 -0.12 -22.50
C GLU A 376 -3.58 -0.30 -21.86
N VAL A 377 -3.57 -0.37 -20.53
CA VAL A 377 -4.78 -0.40 -19.68
C VAL A 377 -5.02 0.98 -19.09
N GLN A 378 -3.96 1.63 -18.60
CA GLN A 378 -4.07 2.88 -17.87
C GLN A 378 -2.77 3.69 -17.93
N ALA A 379 -2.91 5.01 -18.05
CA ALA A 379 -1.82 5.97 -17.87
C ALA A 379 -1.91 6.66 -16.50
N LEU A 380 -0.77 6.84 -15.83
CA LEU A 380 -0.60 7.43 -14.51
C LEU A 380 0.40 8.60 -14.57
N PRO A 381 -0.01 9.85 -14.28
CA PRO A 381 0.86 11.02 -14.41
C PRO A 381 2.10 10.96 -13.51
N SER A 382 3.28 11.03 -14.13
CA SER A 382 4.56 10.94 -13.43
C SER A 382 5.16 12.31 -13.18
N ARG A 383 5.47 12.59 -11.92
CA ARG A 383 6.04 13.86 -11.45
C ARG A 383 7.39 13.60 -10.79
N GLY A 384 8.41 13.32 -11.60
CA GLY A 384 9.72 12.87 -11.11
C GLY A 384 9.64 11.47 -10.51
N ALA A 385 8.99 10.54 -11.20
CA ALA A 385 8.78 9.17 -10.70
C ALA A 385 10.00 8.29 -11.00
N MET A 386 10.54 7.63 -9.98
CA MET A 386 11.64 6.67 -10.12
C MET A 386 11.18 5.21 -10.00
N THR A 387 9.97 4.97 -9.51
CA THR A 387 9.39 3.64 -9.35
C THR A 387 7.87 3.69 -9.46
N LEU A 388 7.29 2.69 -10.13
CA LEU A 388 5.88 2.33 -10.12
C LEU A 388 5.79 0.85 -9.74
N GLN A 389 5.67 0.58 -8.44
CA GLN A 389 5.77 -0.78 -7.91
C GLN A 389 4.38 -1.39 -7.70
N PRO A 390 4.08 -2.55 -8.32
CA PRO A 390 2.95 -3.39 -7.94
C PRO A 390 3.24 -4.17 -6.67
N PHE A 391 2.23 -4.28 -5.81
CA PHE A 391 2.26 -5.12 -4.63
C PHE A 391 0.85 -5.54 -4.22
N SER A 392 0.74 -6.56 -3.39
CA SER A 392 -0.55 -7.06 -2.89
C SER A 392 -0.46 -7.53 -1.46
N PHE A 393 -1.54 -7.28 -0.72
CA PHE A 393 -1.77 -7.86 0.60
C PHE A 393 -3.13 -8.53 0.60
N LYS A 394 -3.14 -9.84 0.85
CA LYS A 394 -4.35 -10.69 0.72
C LYS A 394 -4.97 -10.49 -0.67
N ASP A 395 -6.26 -10.17 -0.76
CA ASP A 395 -6.99 -9.97 -2.02
C ASP A 395 -6.90 -8.54 -2.57
N ASN A 396 -6.15 -7.64 -1.92
CA ASN A 396 -6.00 -6.26 -2.36
C ASN A 396 -4.73 -6.09 -3.20
N HIS A 397 -4.92 -5.58 -4.42
CA HIS A 397 -3.82 -5.23 -5.32
C HIS A 397 -3.62 -3.72 -5.34
N TYR A 398 -2.36 -3.29 -5.23
CA TYR A 398 -1.98 -1.88 -5.17
C TYR A 398 -0.87 -1.56 -6.18
N LEU A 399 -0.78 -0.28 -6.52
CA LEU A 399 0.37 0.31 -7.21
C LEU A 399 0.90 1.49 -6.40
N ALA A 400 2.19 1.50 -6.10
CA ALA A 400 2.87 2.65 -5.49
C ALA A 400 3.65 3.43 -6.56
N LEU A 401 3.16 4.62 -6.91
CA LEU A 401 3.84 5.55 -7.80
C LEU A 401 4.65 6.56 -6.96
N GLY A 402 5.97 6.47 -7.06
CA GLY A 402 6.88 7.40 -6.41
C GLY A 402 6.85 8.79 -7.07
N SER A 403 7.12 9.84 -6.31
CA SER A 403 7.29 11.19 -6.85
C SER A 403 8.35 11.98 -6.10
N ASP A 404 9.30 12.56 -6.84
CA ASP A 404 10.31 13.48 -6.31
C ASP A 404 9.77 14.93 -6.18
N TYR A 405 8.65 15.27 -6.85
CA TYR A 405 8.11 16.64 -6.90
C TYR A 405 6.81 16.85 -6.10
N THR A 406 6.04 15.80 -5.87
CA THR A 406 4.77 15.83 -5.13
C THR A 406 4.69 14.69 -4.12
N PHE A 407 3.53 14.47 -3.49
CA PHE A 407 3.31 13.24 -2.72
C PHE A 407 3.36 12.01 -3.63
N SER A 408 3.85 10.90 -3.08
CA SER A 408 3.76 9.60 -3.73
C SER A 408 2.32 9.08 -3.63
N GLN A 409 1.87 8.39 -4.66
CA GLN A 409 0.47 8.00 -4.80
C GLN A 409 0.37 6.48 -4.70
N ILE A 410 -0.45 6.01 -3.77
CA ILE A 410 -0.88 4.62 -3.69
C ILE A 410 -2.21 4.52 -4.41
N TYR A 411 -2.30 3.60 -5.36
CA TYR A 411 -3.52 3.24 -6.05
C TYR A 411 -3.96 1.85 -5.63
N GLN A 412 -5.26 1.60 -5.63
CA GLN A 412 -5.87 0.29 -5.37
C GLN A 412 -6.65 -0.16 -6.59
N TRP A 413 -6.59 -1.45 -6.91
CA TRP A 413 -7.33 -2.04 -8.01
C TRP A 413 -8.84 -1.98 -7.75
N ASP A 414 -9.57 -1.39 -8.68
CA ASP A 414 -11.02 -1.37 -8.69
C ASP A 414 -11.55 -2.55 -9.52
N LYS A 415 -12.21 -3.50 -8.85
CA LYS A 415 -12.72 -4.72 -9.49
C LYS A 415 -13.84 -4.44 -10.49
N GLU A 416 -14.63 -3.39 -10.32
CA GLU A 416 -15.74 -3.07 -11.22
C GLU A 416 -15.24 -2.37 -12.48
N LYS A 417 -14.31 -1.41 -12.32
CA LYS A 417 -13.78 -0.61 -13.42
C LYS A 417 -12.58 -1.26 -14.11
N GLN A 418 -11.99 -2.28 -13.51
CA GLN A 418 -10.77 -2.94 -14.00
C GLN A 418 -9.62 -1.95 -14.21
N LEU A 419 -9.48 -1.00 -13.28
CA LEU A 419 -8.48 0.07 -13.30
C LEU A 419 -7.96 0.36 -11.89
N PHE A 420 -6.75 0.91 -11.78
CA PHE A 420 -6.22 1.38 -10.50
C PHE A 420 -6.77 2.77 -10.16
N LYS A 421 -7.47 2.89 -9.04
CA LYS A 421 -7.96 4.18 -8.51
C LYS A 421 -7.03 4.69 -7.43
N LYS A 422 -6.86 6.01 -7.38
CA LYS A 422 -6.09 6.66 -6.32
C LYS A 422 -6.71 6.30 -4.97
N PHE A 423 -5.92 5.68 -4.10
CA PHE A 423 -6.34 5.19 -2.80
C PHE A 423 -5.83 6.09 -1.67
N LYS A 424 -4.54 6.42 -1.68
CA LYS A 424 -3.92 7.24 -0.65
C LYS A 424 -2.72 8.03 -1.19
N GLU A 425 -2.43 9.17 -0.57
CA GLU A 425 -1.16 9.86 -0.75
C GLU A 425 -0.26 9.62 0.45
N ILE A 426 1.02 9.37 0.18
CA ILE A 426 2.04 9.22 1.21
C ILE A 426 3.19 10.19 0.97
N TYR A 427 3.82 10.64 2.05
CA TYR A 427 4.98 11.50 1.99
C TYR A 427 6.27 10.72 2.26
N VAL A 428 7.08 10.58 1.21
CA VAL A 428 8.44 10.02 1.22
C VAL A 428 9.29 10.93 0.33
N GLN A 429 10.44 11.39 0.82
CA GLN A 429 11.29 12.29 0.05
C GLN A 429 12.12 11.50 -0.96
N ALA A 430 11.94 11.78 -2.24
CA ALA A 430 12.67 11.14 -3.34
C ALA A 430 12.66 9.59 -3.23
N PRO A 431 11.49 8.95 -3.36
CA PRO A 431 11.37 7.50 -3.24
C PRO A 431 12.12 6.77 -4.36
N ARG A 432 12.75 5.63 -4.05
CA ARG A 432 13.51 4.84 -5.05
C ARG A 432 12.98 3.43 -5.25
N SER A 433 12.35 2.85 -4.23
CA SER A 433 11.74 1.54 -4.25
C SER A 433 10.60 1.48 -3.23
N PHE A 434 9.61 0.64 -3.53
CA PHE A 434 8.63 0.18 -2.57
C PHE A 434 8.74 -1.33 -2.47
N THR A 435 8.72 -1.89 -1.27
CA THR A 435 8.89 -3.34 -1.08
C THR A 435 7.87 -3.83 -0.07
N ALA A 436 6.97 -4.71 -0.50
CA ALA A 436 6.02 -5.37 0.39
C ALA A 436 6.73 -6.44 1.22
N VAL A 437 6.42 -6.50 2.50
CA VAL A 437 7.01 -7.38 3.50
C VAL A 437 5.89 -7.92 4.36
N SER A 438 5.64 -9.23 4.27
CA SER A 438 4.62 -9.91 5.08
C SER A 438 5.29 -10.74 6.17
N THR A 439 4.84 -10.55 7.40
CA THR A 439 5.14 -11.41 8.56
C THR A 439 3.96 -12.37 8.80
N ASP A 440 4.04 -13.22 9.81
CA ASP A 440 2.97 -14.18 10.13
C ASP A 440 1.59 -13.56 10.35
N ARG A 441 1.52 -12.29 10.80
CA ARG A 441 0.27 -11.64 11.18
C ARG A 441 0.09 -10.22 10.66
N ARG A 442 1.17 -9.60 10.17
CA ARG A 442 1.20 -8.18 9.83
C ARG A 442 1.88 -7.97 8.49
N ASP A 443 1.28 -7.06 7.74
CA ASP A 443 1.70 -6.70 6.40
C ASP A 443 2.29 -5.29 6.44
N PHE A 444 3.49 -5.14 5.89
CA PHE A 444 4.22 -3.87 5.84
C PHE A 444 4.64 -3.57 4.41
N PHE A 445 4.79 -2.29 4.07
CA PHE A 445 5.61 -1.94 2.92
C PHE A 445 6.66 -0.91 3.30
N PHE A 446 7.88 -1.15 2.81
CA PHE A 446 9.02 -0.27 2.95
C PHE A 446 9.01 0.72 1.80
N ALA A 447 9.32 1.98 2.10
CA ALA A 447 9.54 3.02 1.12
C ALA A 447 10.94 3.60 1.33
N SER A 448 11.86 3.26 0.42
CA SER A 448 13.22 3.82 0.43
C SER A 448 13.19 5.32 0.13
N SER A 449 14.14 6.06 0.70
CA SER A 449 14.22 7.50 0.53
C SER A 449 15.65 7.91 0.19
N PHE A 450 15.85 8.49 -0.99
CA PHE A 450 17.19 8.89 -1.44
C PHE A 450 17.72 10.12 -0.72
N LYS A 451 16.82 11.04 -0.31
CA LYS A 451 17.20 12.32 0.33
C LYS A 451 16.72 12.44 1.77
N GLY A 452 15.66 11.75 2.15
CA GLY A 452 15.07 11.82 3.49
C GLY A 452 15.28 10.53 4.28
N LYS A 453 14.30 10.24 5.13
CA LYS A 453 14.27 9.05 5.99
C LYS A 453 13.47 7.94 5.31
N THR A 454 14.02 6.74 5.27
CA THR A 454 13.29 5.53 4.84
C THR A 454 12.14 5.26 5.80
N LYS A 455 10.96 4.91 5.25
CA LYS A 455 9.74 4.71 6.03
C LYS A 455 9.24 3.28 5.90
N ILE A 456 8.70 2.76 6.99
CA ILE A 456 7.97 1.50 7.04
C ILE A 456 6.52 1.85 7.33
N PHE A 457 5.64 1.43 6.45
CA PHE A 457 4.20 1.57 6.61
C PHE A 457 3.60 0.21 6.94
N GLU A 458 2.64 0.18 7.86
CA GLU A 458 1.83 -1.00 8.14
C GLU A 458 0.51 -0.91 7.39
N HIS A 459 0.11 -2.03 6.80
CA HIS A 459 -1.21 -2.23 6.23
C HIS A 459 -2.17 -2.69 7.33
N ILE A 460 -3.14 -1.83 7.65
CA ILE A 460 -4.12 -2.10 8.69
C ILE A 460 -5.51 -2.26 8.10
N ILE A 461 -6.36 -3.02 8.77
CA ILE A 461 -7.79 -3.06 8.49
C ILE A 461 -8.45 -1.95 9.32
N VAL A 462 -9.27 -1.13 8.66
CA VAL A 462 -10.01 -0.04 9.29
C VAL A 462 -11.49 -0.36 9.24
N ASP A 463 -12.12 -0.46 10.40
CA ASP A 463 -13.57 -0.59 10.51
C ASP A 463 -14.22 0.80 10.34
N LEU A 464 -14.90 0.99 9.20
CA LEU A 464 -15.63 2.19 8.82
C LEU A 464 -16.96 2.35 9.56
N SER A 465 -17.37 1.36 10.36
CA SER A 465 -18.55 1.47 11.23
C SER A 465 -18.26 2.11 12.58
N LEU A 466 -16.98 2.37 12.90
CA LEU A 466 -16.52 2.97 14.15
C LEU A 466 -16.53 4.49 14.17
#